data_AF-A0A3M0FMD2-F1
#
_entry.id   AF-A0A3M0FMD2-F1
#
_cell.length_a   1.000
_cell.length_b   1.000
_cell.length_c   1.000
_cell.angle_alpha   90.00
_cell.angle_beta   90.00
_cell.angle_gamma   90.00
#
_symmetry.space_group_name_H-M   'P 1'
#
loop_
_entity.id
_entity.type
_entity.pdbx_description
1 polymer ?
#
loop_
_entity_poly.entity_id
_entity_poly.type
_entity_poly.pdbx_seq_one_letter_code
_entity_poly.pdbx_strand_id
1 'polypeptide(L)' 'MTDLYDGGATTALDDFIDDDATYFRTRAAWHRARASVATDSPTRNLHQKFATLYEARSLS' A
#
# COMPACT_ATOMS: atom_id res chain seq x y z
N MET A 1 -34.93 5.55 21.13
CA MET A 1 -34.67 4.14 20.77
C MET A 1 -33.21 4.09 20.43
N THR A 2 -32.38 3.91 21.46
CA THR A 2 -30.93 3.88 21.33
C THR A 2 -30.57 2.42 21.19
N ASP A 3 -30.48 1.94 19.95
CA ASP A 3 -29.97 0.59 19.72
C ASP A 3 -28.48 0.57 20.03
N LEU A 4 -28.17 -0.23 21.05
CA LEU A 4 -26.83 -0.64 21.39
C LEU A 4 -26.22 -1.36 20.18
N TYR A 5 -25.13 -0.84 19.64
CA TYR A 5 -24.26 -1.62 18.77
C TYR A 5 -23.33 -2.44 19.66
N ASP A 6 -23.77 -3.65 19.96
CA ASP A 6 -23.08 -4.68 20.72
C ASP A 6 -22.11 -5.48 19.83
N GLY A 7 -20.83 -5.46 20.19
CA GLY A 7 -20.03 -6.68 20.27
C GLY A 7 -19.65 -7.44 18.99
N GLY A 8 -18.92 -6.81 18.06
CA GLY A 8 -18.35 -7.52 16.89
C GLY A 8 -16.97 -7.04 16.42
N ALA A 9 -16.09 -6.60 17.33
CA ALA A 9 -14.83 -5.91 17.00
C ALA A 9 -13.60 -6.82 16.86
N THR A 10 -13.72 -8.00 16.24
CA THR A 10 -12.54 -8.90 16.09
C THR A 10 -12.33 -9.50 14.70
N THR A 11 -13.27 -9.37 13.75
CA THR A 11 -13.12 -9.94 12.40
C THR A 11 -12.76 -8.93 11.31
N ALA A 12 -12.88 -7.63 11.56
CA ALA A 12 -12.67 -6.62 10.51
C ALA A 12 -11.21 -6.18 10.33
N LEU A 13 -10.36 -6.30 11.36
CA LEU A 13 -8.99 -5.76 11.30
C LEU A 13 -8.08 -6.54 10.35
N ASP A 14 -8.23 -7.86 10.24
CA ASP A 14 -7.40 -8.69 9.36
C ASP A 14 -7.70 -8.42 7.87
N ASP A 15 -8.97 -8.25 7.49
CA ASP A 15 -9.35 -7.93 6.10
C ASP A 15 -8.80 -6.56 5.67
N PHE A 16 -8.79 -5.56 6.57
CA PHE A 16 -8.20 -4.25 6.26
C PHE A 16 -6.66 -4.27 6.20
N ILE A 17 -5.99 -5.11 6.99
CA ILE A 17 -4.52 -5.22 7.00
C ILE A 17 -4.03 -5.96 5.74
N ASP A 18 -4.73 -7.00 5.28
CA ASP A 18 -4.34 -7.71 4.04
C ASP A 18 -4.62 -6.87 2.79
N ASP A 19 -5.69 -6.05 2.82
CA ASP A 19 -5.96 -5.02 1.80
C ASP A 19 -4.87 -3.94 1.77
N ASP A 20 -4.41 -3.46 2.93
CA ASP A 20 -3.34 -2.48 3.04
C ASP A 20 -2.01 -3.04 2.52
N ALA A 21 -1.62 -4.24 2.95
CA ALA A 21 -0.41 -4.89 2.48
C ALA A 21 -0.45 -5.15 0.97
N THR A 22 -1.59 -5.61 0.44
CA THR A 22 -1.82 -5.81 -0.99
C THR A 22 -1.76 -4.49 -1.77
N TYR A 23 -2.37 -3.44 -1.25
CA TYR A 23 -2.31 -2.10 -1.83
C TYR A 23 -0.86 -1.62 -1.92
N PHE A 24 -0.10 -1.71 -0.83
CA PHE A 24 1.28 -1.25 -0.79
C PHE A 24 2.20 -2.08 -1.72
N ARG A 25 2.04 -3.41 -1.79
CA ARG A 25 2.74 -4.26 -2.77
C ARG A 25 2.43 -3.84 -4.21
N THR A 26 1.15 -3.67 -4.53
CA THR A 26 0.69 -3.28 -5.87
C THR A 26 1.23 -1.90 -6.24
N ARG A 27 1.24 -0.97 -5.28
CA ARG A 27 1.74 0.39 -5.49
C ARG A 27 3.25 0.42 -5.69
N ALA A 28 4.00 -0.40 -4.95
CA ALA A 28 5.43 -0.58 -5.17
C ALA A 28 5.73 -1.08 -6.59
N ALA A 29 4.99 -2.10 -7.06
CA ALA A 29 5.13 -2.63 -8.42
C ALA A 29 4.81 -1.59 -9.50
N TRP A 30 3.73 -0.82 -9.32
CA TRP A 30 3.39 0.29 -10.22
C TRP A 30 4.52 1.31 -10.35
N HIS A 31 5.12 1.72 -9.22
CA HIS A 31 6.25 2.64 -9.23
C HIS A 31 7.49 2.05 -9.93
N ARG A 32 7.80 0.76 -9.76
CA ARG A 32 8.89 0.10 -10.50
C ARG A 32 8.65 0.11 -12.00
N ALA A 33 7.44 -0.19 -12.45
CA ALA A 33 7.08 -0.14 -13.87
C ALA A 33 7.26 1.27 -14.43
N ARG A 34 6.82 2.31 -13.71
CA ARG A 34 7.01 3.71 -14.11
C ARG A 34 8.49 4.12 -14.17
N ALA A 35 9.30 3.68 -13.21
CA ALA A 35 10.74 3.91 -13.23
C ALA A 35 11.42 3.29 -14.46
N SER A 36 10.96 2.11 -14.91
CA SER A 36 11.55 1.41 -16.06
C SER A 36 11.33 2.12 -17.41
N VAL A 37 10.28 2.93 -17.53
CA VAL A 37 9.94 3.66 -18.76
C VAL A 37 10.26 5.17 -18.68
N ALA A 38 10.74 5.66 -17.54
CA ALA A 38 11.09 7.06 -17.37
C ALA A 38 12.38 7.41 -18.13
N THR A 39 12.29 8.42 -19.00
CA THR A 39 13.37 8.87 -19.88
C THR A 39 14.38 9.78 -19.18
N ASP A 40 13.96 10.50 -18.14
CA ASP A 40 14.82 11.38 -17.36
C ASP A 40 15.20 10.78 -16.00
N SER A 41 16.43 11.05 -15.58
CA SER A 41 16.97 10.55 -14.32
C SER A 41 16.21 11.01 -13.08
N PRO A 42 15.76 12.28 -12.94
CA PRO A 42 14.98 12.72 -11.78
C PRO A 42 13.68 11.94 -11.59
N THR A 43 12.86 11.80 -12.63
CA THR A 43 11.59 11.06 -12.58
C THR A 43 11.79 9.59 -12.27
N ARG A 44 12.80 8.96 -12.90
CA ARG A 44 13.16 7.57 -12.60
C ARG A 44 13.53 7.39 -11.13
N ASN A 45 14.41 8.25 -10.61
CA ASN A 45 14.86 8.18 -9.21
C ASN A 45 13.71 8.41 -8.23
N LEU A 46 12.77 9.31 -8.55
CA LEU A 46 11.59 9.55 -7.72
C LEU A 46 10.71 8.30 -7.63
N HIS A 47 10.42 7.66 -8.77
CA HIS A 47 9.63 6.43 -8.80
C HIS A 47 10.34 5.27 -8.08
N GLN A 48 11.67 5.15 -8.20
CA GLN A 48 12.43 4.14 -7.44
C GLN A 48 12.30 4.35 -5.93
N LYS A 49 12.43 5.59 -5.44
CA LYS A 49 12.27 5.90 -4.01
C LYS A 49 10.88 5.51 -3.50
N PHE A 50 9.83 5.87 -4.23
CA PHE A 50 8.48 5.49 -3.85
C PHE A 50 8.25 3.98 -3.88
N ALA A 51 8.81 3.26 -4.86
CA ALA A 51 8.73 1.81 -4.89
C ALA A 51 9.30 1.18 -3.60
N THR A 52 10.48 1.65 -3.15
CA THR A 52 11.11 1.19 -1.90
C THR A 52 10.26 1.53 -0.67
N LEU A 53 9.71 2.75 -0.60
CA LEU A 53 8.88 3.16 0.54
C LEU A 53 7.60 2.32 0.66
N TYR A 54 6.93 2.07 -0.46
CA TYR A 54 5.71 1.25 -0.48
C TYR A 54 6.01 -0.23 -0.20
N GLU A 55 7.11 -0.77 -0.71
CA GLU A 55 7.53 -2.14 -0.37
C GLU A 55 7.80 -2.27 1.13
N ALA A 56 8.57 -1.36 1.71
CA ALA A 56 8.84 -1.36 3.15
C ALA A 56 7.55 -1.29 3.98
N ARG A 57 6.58 -0.48 3.53
CA ARG A 57 5.27 -0.36 4.20
C ARG A 57 4.44 -1.63 4.08
N SER A 58 4.57 -2.40 3.01
CA SER A 58 3.85 -3.67 2.84
C SER A 58 4.31 -4.79 3.77
N LEU A 59 5.42 -4.59 4.49
CA LEU A 59 6.01 -5.54 5.44
C LEU A 59 5.77 -5.17 6.90
N SER A 60 5.15 -4.01 7.15
CA SER A 60 4.87 -3.44 8.47
C SER A 60 3.41 -3.65 8.85
#